data_AF-A0ABC9W7I0-F1
#
_entry.id   AF-A0ABC9W7I0-F1
#
_cell.length_a   1.000
_cell.length_b   1.000
_cell.length_c   1.000
_cell.angle_alpha   90.00
_cell.angle_beta   90.00
_cell.angle_gamma   90.00
#
_symmetry.space_group_name_H-M   'P 1'
#
loop_
_entity.id
_entity.type
_entity.pdbx_description
1 polymer ?
#
loop_
_entity_poly.entity_id
_entity_poly.type
_entity_poly.pdbx_seq_one_letter_code
_entity_poly.pdbx_strand_id
1 'polypeptide(L)'
;MVSDLLHHLTHTHKSMGSDGIHPRVLRDLAQVLAKPLSIIYQLVKGLEHKSDEEWLRVFSLEKRRLKGDLIALYSYLKGGCNKYAPTRCAAVQTSVEQAVLPPCHHHEAVHDPQLVPCTCPLFSCPWEGHLEVVVSHLRQTHRINILQGAEIVFLATDMHLPAPTDWIIMHSCLGHQFLLVLRKQEKYEGHPQFFATMMLIGTPTQADNFTYRLELNRNQRRLKWEATPRSVLECVDSVISDGDCLVLNTSLAQLFSDNGSLAIGIAITTSKVHNAENEM
;
A
#
# COMPACT_ATOMS: atom_id res chain seq x y z
N MET A 1 -30.51 17.35 7.25
CA MET A 1 -30.85 15.94 6.96
C MET A 1 -29.66 14.99 7.11
N VAL A 2 -28.54 15.13 6.37
CA VAL A 2 -27.33 14.28 6.56
C VAL A 2 -26.61 14.61 7.88
N SER A 3 -26.55 15.89 8.24
CA SER A 3 -26.03 16.34 9.54
C SER A 3 -26.83 15.77 10.71
N ASP A 4 -28.15 15.66 10.57
CA ASP A 4 -29.04 15.15 11.64
C ASP A 4 -28.91 13.63 11.80
N LEU A 5 -28.69 12.89 10.70
CA LEU A 5 -28.38 11.46 10.73
C LEU A 5 -27.03 11.17 11.41
N LEU A 6 -26.02 12.00 11.13
CA LEU A 6 -24.70 11.92 11.79
C LEU A 6 -24.78 12.32 13.27
N HIS A 7 -25.64 13.27 13.62
CA HIS A 7 -25.85 13.71 15.00
C HIS A 7 -26.58 12.66 15.86
N HIS A 8 -27.37 11.78 15.24
CA HIS A 8 -28.01 10.64 15.92
C HIS A 8 -27.04 9.49 16.22
N LEU A 9 -26.03 9.27 15.37
CA LEU A 9 -25.00 8.25 15.58
C LEU A 9 -24.04 8.61 16.74
N THR A 10 -23.86 9.91 17.03
CA THR A 10 -22.98 10.39 18.10
C THR A 10 -23.67 10.47 19.47
N HIS A 11 -25.01 10.46 19.53
CA HIS A 11 -25.77 10.63 20.77
C HIS A 11 -26.33 9.34 21.40
N THR A 12 -26.01 8.15 20.89
CA THR A 12 -26.33 6.88 21.57
C THR A 12 -25.37 6.63 22.74
N HIS A 13 -25.38 7.53 23.72
CA HIS A 13 -24.83 7.32 25.05
C HIS A 13 -25.99 7.07 26.02
N LYS A 14 -26.47 5.82 26.06
CA LYS A 14 -27.14 5.23 27.24
C LYS A 14 -27.50 3.78 26.93
N SER A 15 -26.95 2.87 27.72
CA SER A 15 -27.06 1.40 27.67
C SER A 15 -25.89 0.73 26.92
N MET A 16 -24.74 0.64 27.58
CA MET A 16 -23.71 -0.35 27.24
C MET A 16 -23.85 -1.53 28.20
N GLY A 17 -24.38 -2.65 27.70
CA GLY A 17 -23.97 -3.97 28.19
C GLY A 17 -22.54 -4.26 27.73
N SER A 18 -21.92 -5.31 28.29
CA SER A 18 -20.48 -5.63 28.13
C SER A 18 -20.00 -5.93 26.70
N ASP A 19 -20.87 -5.93 25.70
CA ASP A 19 -20.56 -6.21 24.28
C ASP A 19 -20.76 -4.99 23.34
N GLY A 20 -20.79 -3.77 23.87
CA GLY A 20 -20.99 -2.56 23.07
C GLY A 20 -19.75 -2.11 22.27
N ILE A 21 -19.96 -1.77 20.99
CA ILE A 21 -18.94 -1.15 20.10
C ILE A 21 -18.45 0.18 20.71
N HIS A 22 -17.13 0.33 20.85
CA HIS A 22 -16.53 1.49 21.52
C HIS A 22 -16.89 2.83 20.84
N PRO A 23 -17.21 3.91 21.58
CA PRO A 23 -17.60 5.20 21.01
C PRO A 23 -16.59 5.83 20.03
N ARG A 24 -15.31 5.45 20.10
CA ARG A 24 -14.29 5.83 19.10
C ARG A 24 -14.54 5.15 17.75
N VAL A 25 -14.91 3.87 17.74
CA VAL A 25 -15.23 3.11 16.52
C VAL A 25 -16.44 3.69 15.80
N LEU A 26 -17.46 4.11 16.54
CA LEU A 26 -18.63 4.80 15.97
C LEU A 26 -18.25 6.14 15.31
N ARG A 27 -17.30 6.87 15.91
CA ARG A 27 -16.77 8.11 15.33
C ARG A 27 -15.97 7.84 14.05
N ASP A 28 -15.14 6.81 14.04
CA ASP A 28 -14.32 6.45 12.87
C ASP A 28 -15.21 5.95 11.71
N LEU A 29 -16.23 5.12 12.02
CA LEU A 29 -17.29 4.75 11.07
C LEU A 29 -17.98 5.97 10.47
N ALA A 30 -18.39 6.93 11.30
CA ALA A 30 -19.03 8.16 10.83
C ALA A 30 -18.07 8.97 9.94
N GLN A 31 -16.78 9.02 10.26
CA GLN A 31 -15.75 9.74 9.50
C GLN A 31 -15.51 9.10 8.11
N VAL A 32 -15.42 7.77 8.06
CA VAL A 32 -15.25 6.99 6.82
C VAL A 32 -16.47 7.13 5.91
N LEU A 33 -17.68 7.16 6.49
CA LEU A 33 -18.91 7.24 5.72
C LEU A 33 -19.31 8.68 5.35
N ALA A 34 -18.89 9.70 6.10
CA ALA A 34 -19.33 11.08 5.90
C ALA A 34 -18.90 11.66 4.54
N LYS A 35 -17.65 11.44 4.12
CA LYS A 35 -17.14 11.96 2.84
C LYS A 35 -17.80 11.29 1.63
N PRO A 36 -17.88 9.95 1.55
CA PRO A 36 -18.56 9.29 0.45
C PRO A 36 -20.06 9.58 0.41
N LEU A 37 -20.74 9.64 1.57
CA LEU A 37 -22.16 10.02 1.61
C LEU A 37 -22.39 11.46 1.17
N SER A 38 -21.47 12.39 1.50
CA SER A 38 -21.50 13.77 1.00
C SER A 38 -21.29 13.82 -0.51
N ILE A 39 -20.33 13.06 -1.05
CA ILE A 39 -20.08 12.97 -2.49
C ILE A 39 -21.29 12.36 -3.22
N ILE A 40 -21.85 11.26 -2.71
CA ILE A 40 -23.07 10.63 -3.25
C ILE A 40 -24.24 11.64 -3.21
N TYR A 41 -24.41 12.37 -2.12
CA TYR A 41 -25.47 13.38 -2.00
C TYR A 41 -25.28 14.55 -2.98
N GLN A 42 -24.06 15.06 -3.15
CA GLN A 42 -23.76 16.12 -4.12
C GLN A 42 -23.89 15.65 -5.57
N LEU A 43 -23.54 14.39 -5.86
CA LEU A 43 -23.77 13.76 -7.16
C LEU A 43 -25.27 13.62 -7.42
N VAL A 44 -26.04 13.04 -6.48
CA VAL A 44 -27.51 12.93 -6.62
C VAL A 44 -28.18 14.30 -6.79
N LYS A 45 -27.64 15.36 -6.17
CA LYS A 45 -28.19 16.72 -6.24
C LYS A 45 -27.73 17.53 -7.47
N GLY A 46 -26.59 17.19 -8.06
CA GLY A 46 -25.96 17.94 -9.17
C GLY A 46 -26.17 17.35 -10.57
N LEU A 47 -27.01 16.33 -10.72
CA LEU A 47 -27.03 15.47 -11.91
C LEU A 47 -28.42 15.31 -12.53
N GLU A 48 -29.00 16.41 -13.03
CA GLU A 48 -30.12 16.33 -13.99
C GLU A 48 -29.65 16.18 -15.45
N HIS A 49 -28.34 16.29 -15.76
CA HIS A 49 -27.87 16.43 -17.16
C HIS A 49 -26.52 15.77 -17.55
N LYS A 50 -26.03 14.70 -16.89
CA LYS A 50 -24.82 13.98 -17.34
C LYS A 50 -25.11 12.61 -17.97
N SER A 51 -24.28 12.24 -18.95
CA SER A 51 -24.35 10.96 -19.69
C SER A 51 -23.93 9.75 -18.87
N ASP A 52 -24.55 8.60 -19.14
CA ASP A 52 -24.39 7.34 -18.40
C ASP A 52 -22.95 6.79 -18.29
N GLU A 53 -22.05 7.11 -19.24
CA GLU A 53 -20.66 6.65 -19.19
C GLU A 53 -19.81 7.39 -18.14
N GLU A 54 -20.04 8.69 -17.95
CA GLU A 54 -19.35 9.48 -16.91
C GLU A 54 -19.85 9.08 -15.51
N TRP A 55 -21.14 8.74 -15.40
CA TRP A 55 -21.73 8.13 -14.21
C TRP A 55 -20.98 6.87 -13.78
N LEU A 56 -20.81 5.92 -14.69
CA LEU A 56 -20.18 4.63 -14.40
C LEU A 56 -18.72 4.79 -13.97
N ARG A 57 -17.96 5.73 -14.54
CA ARG A 57 -16.55 5.94 -14.19
C ARG A 57 -16.40 6.49 -12.77
N VAL A 58 -17.13 7.56 -12.43
CA VAL A 58 -17.08 8.19 -11.09
C VAL A 58 -17.61 7.24 -10.02
N PHE A 59 -18.73 6.58 -10.27
CA PHE A 59 -19.31 5.62 -9.33
C PHE A 59 -18.42 4.39 -9.14
N SER A 60 -17.73 3.91 -10.19
CA SER A 60 -16.81 2.77 -10.07
C SER A 60 -15.57 3.07 -9.24
N LEU A 61 -15.09 4.32 -9.29
CA LEU A 61 -13.90 4.75 -8.57
C LEU A 61 -14.25 4.99 -7.09
N GLU A 62 -15.36 5.69 -6.83
CA GLU A 62 -15.84 5.95 -5.48
C GLU A 62 -16.31 4.67 -4.79
N LYS A 63 -16.94 3.73 -5.51
CA LYS A 63 -17.29 2.39 -5.00
C LYS A 63 -16.06 1.55 -4.68
N ARG A 64 -14.98 1.67 -5.46
CA ARG A 64 -13.69 1.00 -5.16
C ARG A 64 -13.02 1.61 -3.94
N ARG A 65 -13.06 2.94 -3.80
CA ARG A 65 -12.54 3.70 -2.64
C ARG A 65 -13.29 3.36 -1.35
N LEU A 66 -14.61 3.47 -1.36
CA LEU A 66 -15.50 3.06 -0.25
C LEU A 66 -15.29 1.61 0.19
N LYS A 67 -15.13 0.71 -0.79
CA LYS A 67 -14.88 -0.70 -0.49
C LYS A 67 -13.51 -0.89 0.17
N GLY A 68 -12.48 -0.17 -0.29
CA GLY A 68 -11.17 -0.14 0.35
C GLY A 68 -11.22 0.39 1.78
N ASP A 69 -11.88 1.53 1.98
CA ASP A 69 -12.01 2.19 3.28
C ASP A 69 -12.80 1.32 4.29
N LEU A 70 -13.87 0.66 3.84
CA LEU A 70 -14.65 -0.27 4.66
C LEU A 70 -13.88 -1.56 4.98
N ILE A 71 -13.03 -2.04 4.07
CA ILE A 71 -12.17 -3.19 4.31
C ILE A 71 -11.06 -2.83 5.31
N ALA A 72 -10.45 -1.65 5.18
CA ALA A 72 -9.43 -1.16 6.11
C ALA A 72 -10.02 -0.99 7.52
N LEU A 73 -11.20 -0.38 7.63
CA LEU A 73 -11.93 -0.24 8.89
C LEU A 73 -12.35 -1.60 9.47
N TYR A 74 -12.87 -2.50 8.64
CA TYR A 74 -13.21 -3.86 9.08
C TYR A 74 -11.97 -4.63 9.57
N SER A 75 -10.82 -4.45 8.92
CA SER A 75 -9.56 -5.10 9.30
C SER A 75 -8.99 -4.51 10.59
N TYR A 76 -9.12 -3.20 10.80
CA TYR A 76 -8.82 -2.51 12.05
C TYR A 76 -9.70 -3.02 13.21
N LEU A 77 -10.99 -3.23 12.95
CA LEU A 77 -11.94 -3.73 13.95
C LEU A 77 -11.81 -5.24 14.23
N LYS A 78 -11.36 -6.01 13.24
CA LYS A 78 -11.13 -7.46 13.37
C LYS A 78 -9.71 -7.78 13.84
N GLY A 79 -8.81 -6.80 13.84
CA GLY A 79 -7.36 -6.96 13.98
C GLY A 79 -6.77 -6.20 15.16
N GLY A 80 -7.21 -6.51 16.37
CA GLY A 80 -6.38 -6.38 17.58
C GLY A 80 -5.28 -7.46 17.68
N CYS A 81 -4.80 -7.98 16.54
CA CYS A 81 -3.76 -8.99 16.46
C CYS A 81 -2.63 -8.49 15.57
N ASN A 82 -1.51 -8.24 16.23
CA ASN A 82 -0.25 -7.77 15.71
C ASN A 82 0.19 -8.63 14.50
N LYS A 83 0.07 -8.09 13.29
CA LYS A 83 0.79 -8.63 12.11
C LYS A 83 2.17 -7.99 11.90
N TYR A 84 2.61 -7.14 12.83
CA TYR A 84 3.95 -6.59 12.88
C TYR A 84 4.74 -7.26 14.00
N ALA A 85 5.08 -8.53 13.82
CA ALA A 85 6.16 -9.17 14.57
C ALA A 85 7.32 -9.40 13.60
N PRO A 86 8.48 -8.74 13.78
CA PRO A 86 9.66 -9.05 13.00
C PRO A 86 10.14 -10.44 13.44
N THR A 87 10.15 -11.40 12.52
CA THR A 87 10.76 -12.72 12.75
C THR A 87 12.28 -12.55 12.83
N ARG A 88 12.79 -12.19 14.01
CA ARG A 88 14.21 -12.34 14.36
C ARG A 88 14.36 -13.63 15.14
N CYS A 89 14.66 -14.73 14.44
CA CYS A 89 15.23 -15.91 15.07
C CYS A 89 16.75 -15.75 15.12
N ALA A 90 17.27 -15.28 16.26
CA ALA A 90 18.63 -15.58 16.69
C ALA A 90 18.50 -16.35 18.01
N ALA A 91 18.80 -17.65 17.96
CA ALA A 91 18.79 -18.53 19.11
C ALA A 91 19.94 -18.16 20.05
N VAL A 92 19.63 -17.76 21.29
CA VAL A 92 20.41 -18.09 22.48
C VAL A 92 19.41 -18.30 23.61
N GLN A 93 19.39 -19.52 24.14
CA GLN A 93 18.65 -19.90 25.34
C GLN A 93 19.32 -19.29 26.58
N THR A 94 18.53 -18.69 27.46
CA THR A 94 18.62 -18.92 28.90
C THR A 94 17.28 -18.60 29.58
N SER A 95 16.86 -19.55 30.41
CA SER A 95 15.81 -19.57 31.45
C SER A 95 15.55 -18.22 32.17
N VAL A 96 14.37 -17.86 32.71
CA VAL A 96 13.48 -18.56 33.66
C VAL A 96 12.07 -17.87 33.66
N GLU A 97 11.02 -18.64 33.99
CA GLU A 97 9.73 -18.25 34.63
C GLU A 97 8.52 -17.70 33.84
N GLN A 98 7.74 -18.65 33.32
CA GLN A 98 6.28 -18.86 33.43
C GLN A 98 5.30 -17.67 33.58
N ALA A 99 4.50 -17.48 32.53
CA ALA A 99 3.05 -17.28 32.63
C ALA A 99 2.36 -18.07 31.52
N VAL A 100 1.55 -19.06 31.90
CA VAL A 100 0.85 -19.98 30.99
C VAL A 100 -0.37 -19.28 30.39
N LEU A 101 -0.33 -19.01 29.08
CA LEU A 101 -1.50 -18.75 28.23
C LEU A 101 -1.79 -20.03 27.40
N PRO A 102 -3.06 -20.28 27.02
CA PRO A 102 -3.44 -21.52 26.35
C PRO A 102 -2.71 -21.66 25.00
N PRO A 103 -2.41 -22.89 24.54
CA PRO A 103 -1.67 -23.08 23.30
C PRO A 103 -2.52 -22.58 22.14
N CYS A 104 -2.13 -21.46 21.55
CA CYS A 104 -2.61 -21.06 20.25
C CYS A 104 -2.17 -22.17 19.28
N HIS A 105 -3.13 -22.90 18.71
CA HIS A 105 -2.87 -23.77 17.57
C HIS A 105 -2.39 -22.90 16.41
N HIS A 106 -1.10 -22.61 16.37
CA HIS A 106 -0.44 -22.12 15.18
C HIS A 106 -0.51 -23.25 14.16
N HIS A 107 -1.42 -23.12 13.20
CA HIS A 107 -1.21 -23.77 11.91
C HIS A 107 0.10 -23.19 11.39
N GLU A 108 1.18 -23.96 11.50
CA GLU A 108 2.35 -23.79 10.65
C GLU A 108 1.87 -24.01 9.23
N ALA A 109 1.39 -22.95 8.59
CA ALA A 109 1.18 -22.96 7.16
C ALA A 109 2.56 -23.20 6.55
N VAL A 110 2.75 -24.39 5.99
CA VAL A 110 3.89 -24.72 5.14
C VAL A 110 3.80 -23.79 3.94
N HIS A 111 4.39 -22.60 4.05
CA HIS A 111 4.49 -21.69 2.94
C HIS A 111 5.49 -22.31 1.96
N ASP A 112 5.00 -22.70 0.78
CA ASP A 112 5.88 -22.98 -0.34
C ASP A 112 6.60 -21.68 -0.70
N PRO A 113 7.93 -21.60 -0.53
CA PRO A 113 8.68 -20.36 -0.77
C PRO A 113 8.67 -19.92 -2.25
N GLN A 114 8.13 -20.74 -3.15
CA GLN A 114 7.99 -20.42 -4.57
C GLN A 114 6.66 -19.71 -4.91
N LEU A 115 5.73 -19.64 -3.97
CA LEU A 115 4.44 -18.98 -4.16
C LEU A 115 4.51 -17.53 -3.67
N VAL A 116 4.20 -16.61 -4.57
CA VAL A 116 4.16 -15.16 -4.30
C VAL A 116 2.73 -14.78 -3.91
N PRO A 117 2.50 -14.20 -2.71
CA PRO A 117 1.22 -13.62 -2.37
C PRO A 117 0.94 -12.36 -3.18
N CYS A 118 -0.33 -12.06 -3.43
CA CYS A 118 -0.70 -10.87 -4.16
C CYS A 118 -0.27 -9.57 -3.46
N THR A 119 0.49 -8.72 -4.16
CA THR A 119 0.99 -7.42 -3.67
C THR A 119 0.05 -6.25 -3.95
N CYS A 120 -1.21 -6.51 -4.31
CA CYS A 120 -2.14 -5.44 -4.65
C CYS A 120 -2.58 -4.63 -3.41
N PRO A 121 -2.88 -3.32 -3.57
CA PRO A 121 -3.38 -2.46 -2.49
C PRO A 121 -4.80 -2.87 -2.04
N LEU A 122 -5.46 -3.76 -2.78
CA LEU A 122 -6.71 -4.39 -2.35
C LEU A 122 -6.35 -5.50 -1.36
N PHE A 123 -6.10 -5.11 -0.10
CA PHE A 123 -5.68 -5.89 1.09
C PHE A 123 -6.40 -7.24 1.36
N SER A 124 -7.28 -7.71 0.48
CA SER A 124 -8.08 -8.92 0.60
C SER A 124 -7.98 -9.84 -0.62
N CYS A 125 -6.93 -9.75 -1.44
CA CYS A 125 -6.75 -10.71 -2.53
C CYS A 125 -6.19 -12.03 -1.96
N PRO A 126 -6.93 -13.15 -1.99
CA PRO A 126 -6.47 -14.43 -1.45
C PRO A 126 -5.54 -15.17 -2.43
N TRP A 127 -5.05 -14.47 -3.46
CA TRP A 127 -4.29 -15.09 -4.52
C TRP A 127 -2.84 -15.30 -4.09
N GLU A 128 -2.37 -16.51 -4.35
CA GLU A 128 -0.96 -16.91 -4.27
C GLU A 128 -0.65 -17.70 -5.53
N GLY A 129 0.55 -17.52 -6.09
CA GLY A 129 0.92 -18.21 -7.32
C GLY A 129 2.40 -18.07 -7.65
N HIS A 130 2.87 -18.87 -8.60
CA HIS A 130 4.24 -18.78 -9.08
C HIS A 130 4.53 -17.46 -9.78
N LEU A 131 5.81 -17.09 -9.83
CA LEU A 131 6.29 -15.84 -10.41
C LEU A 131 5.75 -15.56 -11.83
N GLU A 132 5.65 -16.59 -12.67
CA GLU A 132 5.22 -16.51 -14.07
C GLU A 132 3.79 -15.97 -14.24
N VAL A 133 2.93 -16.13 -13.23
CA VAL A 133 1.52 -15.75 -13.27
C VAL A 133 1.21 -14.49 -12.46
N VAL A 134 2.20 -13.86 -11.82
CA VAL A 134 2.01 -12.63 -11.04
C VAL A 134 1.52 -11.48 -11.94
N VAL A 135 2.17 -11.27 -13.09
CA VAL A 135 1.82 -10.16 -14.00
C VAL A 135 0.40 -10.32 -14.55
N SER A 136 0.03 -11.54 -14.95
CA SER A 136 -1.31 -11.81 -15.48
C SER A 136 -2.37 -11.59 -14.41
N HIS A 137 -2.12 -12.06 -13.17
CA HIS A 137 -3.00 -11.83 -12.04
C HIS A 137 -3.23 -10.33 -11.77
N LEU A 138 -2.15 -9.54 -11.64
CA LEU A 138 -2.20 -8.10 -11.36
C LEU A 138 -2.94 -7.33 -12.48
N ARG A 139 -2.70 -7.69 -13.73
CA ARG A 139 -3.33 -7.04 -14.89
C ARG A 139 -4.81 -7.39 -15.03
N GLN A 140 -5.18 -8.66 -14.87
CA GLN A 140 -6.54 -9.13 -15.15
C GLN A 140 -7.48 -8.91 -13.96
N THR A 141 -7.01 -9.21 -12.75
CA THR A 141 -7.83 -9.16 -11.53
C THR A 141 -7.91 -7.74 -10.99
N HIS A 142 -6.77 -7.04 -10.94
CA HIS A 142 -6.67 -5.72 -10.30
C HIS A 142 -6.62 -4.56 -11.28
N ARG A 143 -6.57 -4.85 -12.60
CA ARG A 143 -6.51 -3.84 -13.68
C ARG A 143 -5.37 -2.84 -13.48
N ILE A 144 -4.25 -3.29 -12.94
CA ILE A 144 -3.06 -2.45 -12.77
C ILE A 144 -2.45 -2.21 -14.15
N ASN A 145 -2.28 -0.94 -14.48
CA ASN A 145 -1.68 -0.54 -15.74
C ASN A 145 -0.18 -0.83 -15.75
N ILE A 146 0.34 -1.16 -16.93
CA ILE A 146 1.77 -1.31 -17.18
C ILE A 146 2.23 -0.07 -17.95
N LEU A 147 3.08 0.73 -17.33
CA LEU A 147 3.75 1.86 -17.97
C LEU A 147 5.00 1.36 -18.72
N GLN A 148 5.31 1.96 -19.86
CA GLN A 148 6.47 1.59 -20.68
C GLN A 148 7.40 2.80 -20.85
N GLY A 149 8.69 2.54 -20.97
CA GLY A 149 9.72 3.57 -21.21
C GLY A 149 10.92 3.40 -20.27
N ALA A 150 12.07 3.95 -20.64
CA ALA A 150 13.26 3.90 -19.78
C ALA A 150 13.13 4.80 -18.54
N GLU A 151 12.47 5.93 -18.72
CA GLU A 151 12.13 6.88 -17.66
C GLU A 151 10.63 7.17 -17.73
N ILE A 152 9.95 7.09 -16.60
CA ILE A 152 8.51 7.36 -16.49
C ILE A 152 8.24 8.27 -15.28
N VAL A 153 7.07 8.89 -15.24
CA VAL A 153 6.60 9.62 -14.06
C VAL A 153 5.32 8.95 -13.57
N PHE A 154 5.33 8.53 -12.31
CA PHE A 154 4.16 8.07 -11.60
C PHE A 154 3.55 9.21 -10.78
N LEU A 155 2.23 9.40 -10.88
CA LEU A 155 1.50 10.40 -10.10
C LEU A 155 0.64 9.70 -9.04
N ALA A 156 1.09 9.74 -7.79
CA ALA A 156 0.31 9.27 -6.65
C ALA A 156 -0.71 10.33 -6.25
N THR A 157 -2.00 10.12 -6.51
CA THR A 157 -3.07 11.06 -6.14
C THR A 157 -3.63 10.76 -4.74
N ASP A 158 -4.41 11.67 -4.18
CA ASP A 158 -5.12 11.48 -2.91
C ASP A 158 -4.18 11.21 -1.71
N MET A 159 -2.98 11.79 -1.71
CA MET A 159 -1.96 11.63 -0.64
C MET A 159 -2.44 12.06 0.76
N HIS A 160 -3.54 12.82 0.81
CA HIS A 160 -4.19 13.30 2.02
C HIS A 160 -5.04 12.22 2.73
N LEU A 161 -5.30 11.08 2.09
CA LEU A 161 -6.01 9.96 2.69
C LEU A 161 -5.31 9.48 3.97
N PRO A 162 -6.06 9.05 5.00
CA PRO A 162 -5.49 8.53 6.24
C PRO A 162 -4.71 7.23 5.97
N ALA A 163 -3.68 6.97 6.77
CA ALA A 163 -3.02 5.67 6.75
C ALA A 163 -3.96 4.56 7.29
N PRO A 164 -3.82 3.30 6.84
CA PRO A 164 -2.93 2.84 5.77
C PRO A 164 -3.47 3.16 4.37
N THR A 165 -2.60 3.48 3.42
CA THR A 165 -2.96 3.63 2.00
C THR A 165 -1.81 3.19 1.13
N ASP A 166 -2.11 2.43 0.08
CA ASP A 166 -1.12 1.90 -0.85
C ASP A 166 -1.40 2.38 -2.28
N TRP A 167 -0.34 2.73 -2.99
CA TRP A 167 -0.33 2.97 -4.42
C TRP A 167 0.66 2.02 -5.07
N ILE A 168 0.23 1.40 -6.17
CA ILE A 168 1.10 0.55 -6.96
C ILE A 168 0.99 0.86 -8.44
N ILE A 169 2.09 0.66 -9.16
CA ILE A 169 2.13 0.71 -10.62
C ILE A 169 3.12 -0.32 -11.14
N MET A 170 2.80 -0.94 -12.27
CA MET A 170 3.75 -1.78 -12.98
C MET A 170 4.51 -0.96 -14.03
N HIS A 171 5.80 -1.16 -14.10
CA HIS A 171 6.71 -0.54 -15.06
C HIS A 171 7.41 -1.62 -15.86
N SER A 172 7.23 -1.61 -17.18
CA SER A 172 7.96 -2.47 -18.10
C SER A 172 9.16 -1.73 -18.67
N CYS A 173 10.35 -2.27 -18.42
CA CYS A 173 11.61 -1.73 -18.91
C CYS A 173 12.65 -2.85 -19.03
N LEU A 174 13.61 -2.73 -19.96
CA LEU A 174 14.74 -3.67 -20.13
C LEU A 174 14.32 -5.15 -20.23
N GLY A 175 13.17 -5.45 -20.85
CA GLY A 175 12.67 -6.82 -20.99
C GLY A 175 12.04 -7.42 -19.71
N HIS A 176 11.95 -6.64 -18.63
CA HIS A 176 11.41 -7.08 -17.35
C HIS A 176 10.22 -6.23 -16.90
N GLN A 177 9.53 -6.72 -15.86
CA GLN A 177 8.44 -6.02 -15.19
C GLN A 177 8.85 -5.69 -13.76
N PHE A 178 8.65 -4.43 -13.39
CA PHE A 178 8.93 -3.91 -12.06
C PHE A 178 7.64 -3.38 -11.44
N LEU A 179 7.53 -3.48 -10.13
CA LEU A 179 6.41 -3.01 -9.35
C LEU A 179 6.89 -1.92 -8.40
N LEU A 180 6.47 -0.68 -8.64
CA LEU A 180 6.64 0.37 -7.64
C LEU A 180 5.56 0.17 -6.57
N VAL A 181 5.98 0.12 -5.32
CA VAL A 181 5.09 0.16 -4.16
C VAL A 181 5.36 1.46 -3.41
N LEU A 182 4.33 2.30 -3.30
CA LEU A 182 4.30 3.45 -2.41
C LEU A 182 3.27 3.17 -1.32
N ARG A 183 3.70 3.10 -0.06
CA ARG A 183 2.84 2.81 1.09
C ARG A 183 2.87 3.96 2.08
N LYS A 184 1.69 4.42 2.50
CA LYS A 184 1.50 5.31 3.64
C LYS A 184 1.08 4.47 4.85
N GLN A 185 1.88 4.48 5.91
CA GLN A 185 1.59 3.74 7.14
C GLN A 185 2.02 4.54 8.38
N GLU A 186 1.38 4.28 9.51
CA GLU A 186 1.76 4.83 10.81
C GLU A 186 2.67 3.84 11.53
N LYS A 187 3.96 4.18 11.63
CA LYS A 187 4.91 3.45 12.48
C LYS A 187 4.82 3.91 13.94
N TYR A 188 4.46 5.18 14.14
CA TYR A 188 4.21 5.81 15.44
C TYR A 188 2.84 6.49 15.38
N GLU A 189 2.09 6.42 16.48
CA GLU A 189 0.73 6.94 16.57
C GLU A 189 0.67 8.42 16.12
N GLY A 190 -0.18 8.70 15.12
CA GLY A 190 -0.39 10.06 14.60
C GLY A 190 0.74 10.60 13.70
N HIS A 191 1.75 9.79 13.38
CA HIS A 191 2.88 10.17 12.54
C HIS A 191 2.99 9.27 11.30
N PRO A 192 2.12 9.46 10.29
CA PRO A 192 2.19 8.68 9.06
C PRO A 192 3.45 9.03 8.26
N GLN A 193 4.05 7.99 7.68
CA GLN A 193 5.20 8.06 6.79
C GLN A 193 4.87 7.35 5.47
N PHE A 194 5.54 7.78 4.41
CA PHE A 194 5.49 7.18 3.10
C PHE A 194 6.76 6.35 2.87
N PHE A 195 6.61 5.16 2.31
CA PHE A 195 7.67 4.22 2.00
C PHE A 195 7.55 3.87 0.52
N ALA A 196 8.61 4.10 -0.25
CA ALA A 196 8.63 3.84 -1.68
C ALA A 196 9.78 2.92 -2.06
N THR A 197 9.46 1.79 -2.71
CA THR A 197 10.45 0.83 -3.19
C THR A 197 10.05 0.25 -4.54
N MET A 198 11.04 -0.09 -5.36
CA MET A 198 10.83 -0.79 -6.63
C MET A 198 11.16 -2.27 -6.45
N MET A 199 10.21 -3.14 -6.82
CA MET A 199 10.38 -4.58 -6.78
C MET A 199 10.52 -5.13 -8.20
N LEU A 200 11.42 -6.08 -8.45
CA LEU A 200 11.48 -6.83 -9.69
C LEU A 200 10.52 -8.04 -9.62
N ILE A 201 9.67 -8.20 -10.64
CA ILE A 201 8.95 -9.46 -10.87
C ILE A 201 9.93 -10.44 -11.52
N GLY A 202 10.80 -11.01 -10.69
CA GLY A 202 11.98 -11.80 -11.06
C GLY A 202 12.59 -12.46 -9.82
N THR A 203 13.66 -13.23 -9.99
CA THR A 203 14.45 -13.79 -8.87
C THR A 203 15.36 -12.73 -8.23
N PRO A 204 15.86 -12.94 -6.99
CA PRO A 204 16.85 -12.03 -6.38
C PRO A 204 18.11 -11.86 -7.26
N THR A 205 18.60 -12.96 -7.83
CA THR A 205 19.76 -12.94 -8.74
C THR A 205 19.53 -12.14 -10.02
N GLN A 206 18.30 -12.11 -10.53
CA GLN A 206 17.94 -11.24 -11.64
C GLN A 206 17.90 -9.78 -11.19
N ALA A 207 17.41 -9.51 -9.98
CA ALA A 207 17.25 -8.16 -9.43
C ALA A 207 18.59 -7.44 -9.24
N ASP A 208 19.65 -8.17 -8.86
CA ASP A 208 21.02 -7.65 -8.72
C ASP A 208 21.57 -6.99 -9.99
N ASN A 209 21.03 -7.34 -11.17
CA ASN A 209 21.47 -6.78 -12.44
C ASN A 209 20.88 -5.40 -12.75
N PHE A 210 20.07 -4.83 -11.86
CA PHE A 210 19.40 -3.56 -12.08
C PHE A 210 19.63 -2.59 -10.93
N THR A 211 19.60 -1.31 -11.27
CA THR A 211 19.51 -0.20 -10.32
C THR A 211 18.28 0.60 -10.69
N TYR A 212 17.42 0.89 -9.71
CA TYR A 212 16.31 1.81 -9.88
C TYR A 212 16.63 3.14 -9.24
N ARG A 213 16.03 4.20 -9.79
CA ARG A 213 16.09 5.55 -9.26
C ARG A 213 14.68 6.09 -9.08
N LEU A 214 14.40 6.61 -7.88
CA LEU A 214 13.21 7.40 -7.59
C LEU A 214 13.61 8.87 -7.39
N GLU A 215 12.94 9.77 -8.10
CA GLU A 215 13.18 11.21 -7.98
C GLU A 215 11.90 11.98 -7.67
N LEU A 216 11.98 12.88 -6.69
CA LEU A 216 10.95 13.87 -6.39
C LEU A 216 11.52 15.24 -6.77
N ASN A 217 10.80 15.99 -7.59
CA ASN A 217 11.25 17.29 -8.09
C ASN A 217 10.13 18.32 -7.89
N ARG A 218 10.39 19.40 -7.15
CA ARG A 218 9.45 20.53 -7.01
C ARG A 218 10.15 21.79 -6.49
N ASN A 219 9.81 22.96 -7.03
CA ASN A 219 10.26 24.27 -6.53
C ASN A 219 11.79 24.33 -6.30
N GLN A 220 12.59 23.96 -7.31
CA GLN A 220 14.06 23.88 -7.26
C GLN A 220 14.64 22.90 -6.22
N ARG A 221 13.79 22.06 -5.60
CA ARG A 221 14.21 20.97 -4.72
C ARG A 221 14.21 19.68 -5.52
N ARG A 222 15.21 18.84 -5.25
CA ARG A 222 15.30 17.48 -5.77
C ARG A 222 15.65 16.54 -4.63
N LEU A 223 14.87 15.49 -4.48
CA LEU A 223 15.21 14.34 -3.67
C LEU A 223 15.39 13.15 -4.61
N LYS A 224 16.48 12.41 -4.42
CA LYS A 224 16.84 11.26 -5.26
C LYS A 224 17.20 10.08 -4.37
N TRP A 225 16.66 8.91 -4.72
CA TRP A 225 16.96 7.63 -4.10
C TRP A 225 17.36 6.63 -5.18
N GLU A 226 18.46 5.92 -4.98
CA GLU A 226 18.96 4.88 -5.88
C GLU A 226 19.27 3.61 -5.08
N ALA A 227 18.79 2.47 -5.57
CA ALA A 227 19.03 1.18 -4.94
C ALA A 227 18.86 0.03 -5.96
N THR A 228 19.26 -1.18 -5.57
CA THR A 228 18.94 -2.42 -6.29
C THR A 228 17.48 -2.77 -6.01
N PRO A 229 16.65 -3.12 -7.02
CA PRO A 229 15.29 -3.57 -6.76
C PRO A 229 15.32 -4.89 -6.00
N ARG A 230 14.37 -5.12 -5.09
CA ARG A 230 14.20 -6.42 -4.41
C ARG A 230 13.32 -7.34 -5.23
N SER A 231 13.44 -8.65 -5.08
CA SER A 231 12.55 -9.59 -5.77
C SER A 231 11.15 -9.60 -5.14
N VAL A 232 10.08 -9.75 -5.92
CA VAL A 232 8.73 -9.99 -5.39
C VAL A 232 8.57 -11.32 -4.63
N LEU A 233 9.55 -12.22 -4.71
CA LEU A 233 9.62 -13.41 -3.84
C LEU A 233 9.96 -13.03 -2.40
N GLU A 234 10.45 -11.81 -2.18
CA GLU A 234 10.65 -11.24 -0.86
C GLU A 234 9.41 -10.46 -0.41
N CYS A 235 9.19 -10.39 0.90
CA CYS A 235 8.05 -9.68 1.46
C CYS A 235 8.28 -8.16 1.41
N VAL A 236 7.34 -7.41 0.82
CA VAL A 236 7.44 -5.94 0.82
C VAL A 236 7.44 -5.35 2.24
N ASP A 237 6.78 -6.01 3.19
CA ASP A 237 6.76 -5.57 4.59
C ASP A 237 8.13 -5.70 5.26
N SER A 238 8.94 -6.71 4.88
CA SER A 238 10.31 -6.83 5.40
C SER A 238 11.20 -5.72 4.84
N VAL A 239 11.13 -5.44 3.54
CA VAL A 239 11.87 -4.33 2.89
C VAL A 239 11.58 -3.00 3.57
N ILE A 240 10.30 -2.72 3.85
CA ILE A 240 9.87 -1.50 4.55
C ILE A 240 10.34 -1.48 6.02
N SER A 241 10.24 -2.62 6.72
CA SER A 241 10.62 -2.71 8.13
C SER A 241 12.13 -2.56 8.35
N ASP A 242 12.93 -3.08 7.43
CA ASP A 242 14.39 -2.98 7.42
C ASP A 242 14.88 -1.58 7.03
N GLY A 243 14.00 -0.74 6.47
CA GLY A 243 14.33 0.62 6.04
C GLY A 243 15.07 0.66 4.71
N ASP A 244 15.07 -0.42 3.93
CA ASP A 244 15.70 -0.52 2.62
C ASP A 244 14.78 0.04 1.51
N CYS A 245 14.34 1.29 1.69
CA CYS A 245 13.46 1.99 0.77
C CYS A 245 13.53 3.51 0.98
N LEU A 246 12.98 4.27 0.03
CA LEU A 246 12.80 5.70 0.20
C LEU A 246 11.74 5.97 1.26
N VAL A 247 12.12 6.63 2.36
CA VAL A 247 11.20 7.03 3.44
C VAL A 247 10.99 8.54 3.44
N LEU A 248 9.72 8.97 3.44
CA LEU A 248 9.33 10.36 3.57
C LEU A 248 8.38 10.50 4.76
N ASN A 249 8.66 11.43 5.68
CA ASN A 249 7.63 11.85 6.62
C ASN A 249 6.60 12.74 5.89
N THR A 250 5.44 12.96 6.52
CA THR A 250 4.36 13.75 5.92
C THR A 250 4.80 15.17 5.53
N SER A 251 5.60 15.84 6.36
CA SER A 251 6.09 17.20 6.09
C SER A 251 7.00 17.26 4.85
N LEU A 252 7.89 16.28 4.69
CA LEU A 252 8.78 16.18 3.53
C LEU A 252 8.00 15.85 2.26
N ALA A 253 7.03 14.93 2.34
CA ALA A 253 6.16 14.61 1.21
C ALA A 253 5.36 15.84 0.74
N GLN A 254 4.91 16.69 1.67
CA GLN A 254 4.18 17.93 1.35
C GLN A 254 5.01 18.93 0.52
N LEU A 255 6.32 19.01 0.76
CA LEU A 255 7.20 19.90 -0.01
C LEU A 255 7.25 19.52 -1.50
N PHE A 256 7.13 18.23 -1.81
CA PHE A 256 7.16 17.70 -3.17
C PHE A 256 5.77 17.47 -3.78
N SER A 257 4.71 17.51 -2.99
CA SER A 257 3.34 17.32 -3.47
C SER A 257 2.72 18.60 -4.02
N ASP A 258 1.82 18.44 -5.00
CA ASP A 258 0.99 19.50 -5.56
C ASP A 258 -0.49 19.07 -5.54
N ASN A 259 -1.36 19.89 -4.92
CA ASN A 259 -2.79 19.59 -4.77
C ASN A 259 -3.10 18.15 -4.30
N GLY A 260 -2.34 17.67 -3.31
CA GLY A 260 -2.52 16.32 -2.76
C GLY A 260 -2.04 15.18 -3.67
N SER A 261 -1.27 15.50 -4.70
CA SER A 261 -0.62 14.53 -5.59
C SER A 261 0.90 14.59 -5.48
N LEU A 262 1.58 13.45 -5.50
CA LEU A 262 3.04 13.34 -5.49
C LEU A 262 3.52 12.74 -6.81
N ALA A 263 4.33 13.49 -7.55
CA ALA A 263 4.96 13.01 -8.77
C ALA A 263 6.32 12.35 -8.44
N ILE A 264 6.50 11.11 -8.89
CA ILE A 264 7.70 10.32 -8.69
C ILE A 264 8.28 9.99 -10.07
N GLY A 265 9.44 10.56 -10.38
CA GLY A 265 10.24 10.14 -11.53
C GLY A 265 10.87 8.80 -11.24
N ILE A 266 10.80 7.87 -12.21
CA ILE A 266 11.27 6.51 -12.09
C ILE A 266 12.19 6.24 -13.28
N ALA A 267 13.41 5.77 -13.00
CA ALA A 267 14.32 5.27 -14.02
C ALA A 267 14.88 3.91 -13.58
N ILE A 268 15.11 3.02 -14.54
CA ILE A 268 15.72 1.71 -14.30
C ILE A 268 16.88 1.55 -15.29
N THR A 269 18.05 1.19 -14.77
CA THR A 269 19.25 0.96 -15.56
C THR A 269 19.84 -0.40 -15.23
N THR A 270 20.61 -0.99 -16.14
CA THR A 270 21.41 -2.17 -15.83
C THR A 270 22.57 -1.78 -14.90
N SER A 271 22.77 -2.56 -13.85
CA SER A 271 23.97 -2.53 -13.03
C SER A 271 25.09 -3.17 -13.87
N LYS A 272 26.03 -2.37 -14.37
CA LYS A 272 27.09 -2.87 -15.27
C LYS A 272 27.79 -4.09 -14.66
N VAL A 273 27.73 -5.24 -15.36
CA VAL A 273 28.77 -6.27 -15.30
C VAL A 273 29.36 -6.40 -16.70
N HIS A 274 30.45 -5.67 -16.96
CA HIS A 274 31.43 -6.01 -17.97
C HIS A 274 32.80 -5.61 -17.44
N ASN A 275 33.49 -6.57 -16.81
CA ASN A 275 34.92 -6.69 -16.95
C ASN A 275 35.17 -7.06 -18.42
N ALA A 276 35.47 -6.06 -19.24
CA ALA A 276 35.98 -6.24 -20.59
C ALA A 276 37.00 -5.14 -20.90
N GLU A 277 38.05 -5.10 -20.08
CA GLU A 277 39.38 -4.58 -20.46
C GLU A 277 40.40 -5.57 -19.90
N ASN A 278 40.53 -6.70 -20.59
CA ASN A 278 41.72 -7.55 -20.61
C ASN A 278 41.57 -8.46 -21.83
N GLU A 279 41.88 -7.90 -23.00
CA GLU A 279 42.31 -8.59 -24.23
C GLU A 279 42.51 -7.53 -25.33
N MET A 280 43.68 -6.88 -25.35
CA MET A 280 44.72 -7.05 -26.38
C MET A 280 45.85 -6.03 -26.20
#